data_AF-A0A9D5JUX0-F1
#
_entry.id   AF-A0A9D5JUX0-F1
#
_cell.length_a   1.000
_cell.length_b   1.000
_cell.length_c   1.000
_cell.angle_alpha   90.00
_cell.angle_beta   90.00
_cell.angle_gamma   90.00
#
_symmetry.space_group_name_H-M   'P 1'
#
loop_
_entity.id
_entity.type
_entity.pdbx_description
1 polymer ?
#
loop_
_entity_poly.entity_id
_entity_poly.type
_entity_poly.pdbx_seq_one_letter_code
_entity_poly.pdbx_strand_id
1 'polypeptide(L)'
;ALSEHLSPPQSFDFLNTYLGKIGPVIRKHSGFIDKYIGDAIMAIFPDQVEDAIEASIEMLHVLAEFNALRQTQGLSQIHIGIGLHTGTVMLGTIGEEQRMESTVISDAVNLASRLEGLTKRYGASVIISEQAFTRIAHPEHYHVRFLGKIQLKGKREIISAVELYDGDPEPVKSLKIQTTTDFERGLRHYFAKEFVEAAVLFQKVLKVNFRDKTARLFLERAAELMVQNIPNTWQGVEAIEDK
;
A
#
# COMPACT_ATOMS: atom_id res chain seq x y z
N ALA A 1 -3.76 4.35 17.17
CA ALA A 1 -5.03 5.02 16.80
C ALA A 1 -6.27 4.26 17.30
N LEU A 2 -6.58 3.01 16.90
CA LEU A 2 -7.75 2.30 17.45
C LEU A 2 -7.51 1.77 18.88
N SER A 3 -6.29 1.30 19.21
CA SER A 3 -5.98 0.78 20.55
C SER A 3 -5.83 1.86 21.63
N GLU A 4 -5.75 3.14 21.27
CA GLU A 4 -5.66 4.25 22.23
C GLU A 4 -7.00 4.55 22.92
N HIS A 5 -8.11 4.07 22.33
CA HIS A 5 -9.47 4.27 22.84
C HIS A 5 -10.08 2.99 23.41
N LEU A 6 -9.34 1.87 23.41
CA LEU A 6 -9.79 0.58 23.91
C LEU A 6 -9.03 0.23 25.18
N SER A 7 -9.70 -0.42 26.13
CA SER A 7 -8.99 -1.07 27.23
C SER A 7 -8.10 -2.21 26.70
N PRO A 8 -7.07 -2.66 27.46
CA PRO A 8 -6.23 -3.77 27.03
C PRO A 8 -7.02 -5.06 26.67
N PRO A 9 -8.00 -5.53 27.47
CA PRO A 9 -8.80 -6.71 27.10
C PRO A 9 -9.57 -6.50 25.80
N GLN A 10 -10.22 -5.35 25.63
CA GLN A 10 -10.94 -5.01 24.39
C GLN A 10 -10.00 -4.95 23.18
N SER A 11 -8.74 -4.52 23.37
CA SER A 11 -7.73 -4.51 22.31
C SER A 11 -7.35 -5.92 21.90
N PHE A 12 -7.16 -6.85 22.86
CA PHE A 12 -6.89 -8.25 22.56
C PHE A 12 -8.07 -8.93 21.85
N ASP A 13 -9.29 -8.74 22.33
CA ASP A 13 -10.50 -9.30 21.71
C ASP A 13 -10.68 -8.77 20.28
N PHE A 14 -10.43 -7.47 20.09
CA PHE A 14 -10.45 -6.83 18.79
C PHE A 14 -9.43 -7.46 17.84
N LEU A 15 -8.16 -7.52 18.26
CA LEU A 15 -7.08 -8.09 17.45
C LEU A 15 -7.37 -9.55 17.10
N ASN A 16 -7.76 -10.38 18.06
CA ASN A 16 -8.09 -11.79 17.81
C ASN A 16 -9.27 -11.93 16.83
N THR A 17 -10.30 -11.09 16.95
CA THR A 17 -11.43 -11.09 16.02
C THR A 17 -11.00 -10.70 14.62
N TYR A 18 -10.23 -9.62 14.49
CA TYR A 18 -9.70 -9.13 13.22
C TYR A 18 -8.78 -10.16 12.55
N LEU A 19 -7.80 -10.68 13.28
CA LEU A 19 -6.87 -11.71 12.80
C LEU A 19 -7.62 -13.01 12.44
N GLY A 20 -8.67 -13.36 13.17
CA GLY A 20 -9.55 -14.48 12.87
C GLY A 20 -10.34 -14.34 11.56
N LYS A 21 -10.55 -13.12 11.07
CA LYS A 21 -11.16 -12.84 9.74
C LYS A 21 -10.12 -12.84 8.63
N ILE A 22 -8.96 -12.23 8.87
CA ILE A 22 -7.94 -12.02 7.84
C ILE A 22 -7.06 -13.25 7.61
N GLY A 23 -6.65 -13.94 8.67
CA GLY A 23 -5.74 -15.08 8.57
C GLY A 23 -6.25 -16.27 7.72
N PRO A 24 -7.55 -16.60 7.69
CA PRO A 24 -8.09 -17.57 6.74
C PRO A 24 -7.94 -17.17 5.27
N VAL A 25 -8.07 -15.88 4.94
CA VAL A 25 -7.93 -15.39 3.56
C VAL A 25 -6.51 -15.60 3.05
N ILE A 26 -5.50 -15.27 3.86
CA ILE A 26 -4.09 -15.50 3.52
C ILE A 26 -3.84 -16.97 3.18
N ARG A 27 -4.34 -17.89 4.02
CA ARG A 27 -4.19 -19.34 3.81
C ARG A 27 -4.96 -19.89 2.61
N LYS A 28 -6.13 -19.30 2.32
CA LYS A 28 -6.95 -19.67 1.16
C LYS A 28 -6.20 -19.43 -0.16
N HIS A 29 -5.41 -18.36 -0.22
CA HIS A 29 -4.58 -18.00 -1.37
C HIS A 29 -3.14 -18.45 -1.19
N SER A 30 -2.92 -19.67 -0.68
CA SER A 30 -1.59 -20.32 -0.59
C SER A 30 -0.51 -19.57 0.21
N GLY A 31 -0.88 -18.52 0.95
CA GLY A 31 0.02 -17.79 1.82
C GLY A 31 0.10 -18.39 3.22
N PHE A 32 1.15 -18.06 3.95
CA PHE A 32 1.25 -18.36 5.38
C PHE A 32 1.68 -17.12 6.15
N ILE A 33 1.26 -17.05 7.41
CA ILE A 33 1.61 -15.96 8.33
C ILE A 33 2.94 -16.33 8.99
N ASP A 34 3.97 -15.51 8.76
CA ASP A 34 5.26 -15.63 9.45
C ASP A 34 5.11 -15.16 10.90
N LYS A 35 4.58 -13.94 11.10
CA LYS A 35 4.36 -13.37 12.43
C LYS A 35 3.36 -12.23 12.45
N TYR A 36 2.88 -11.93 13.66
CA TYR A 36 2.11 -10.73 13.99
C TYR A 36 3.04 -9.69 14.62
N ILE A 37 2.97 -8.43 14.17
CA ILE A 37 3.81 -7.33 14.64
C ILE A 37 2.89 -6.21 15.12
N GLY A 38 2.49 -6.28 16.40
CA GLY A 38 1.43 -5.39 16.91
C GLY A 38 0.10 -5.67 16.23
N ASP A 39 -0.40 -4.71 15.45
CA ASP A 39 -1.60 -4.82 14.61
C ASP A 39 -1.30 -5.21 13.15
N ALA A 40 -0.02 -5.31 12.77
CA ALA A 40 0.41 -5.73 11.45
C ALA A 40 0.53 -7.25 11.32
N ILE A 41 0.34 -7.75 10.09
CA ILE A 41 0.49 -9.15 9.72
C ILE A 41 1.61 -9.25 8.68
N MET A 42 2.63 -10.05 8.96
CA MET A 42 3.63 -10.43 7.95
C MET A 42 3.26 -11.80 7.37
N ALA A 43 3.01 -11.83 6.06
CA ALA A 43 2.64 -13.03 5.33
C ALA A 43 3.56 -13.26 4.14
N ILE A 44 3.78 -14.54 3.80
CA ILE A 44 4.63 -14.97 2.69
C ILE A 44 3.80 -15.83 1.75
N PHE A 45 3.98 -15.55 0.46
CA PHE A 45 3.37 -16.26 -0.65
C PHE A 45 4.52 -16.85 -1.48
N PRO A 46 4.76 -18.17 -1.43
CA PRO A 46 5.96 -18.78 -2.00
C PRO A 46 5.89 -18.98 -3.52
N ASP A 47 4.67 -19.05 -4.08
CA ASP A 47 4.45 -19.51 -5.44
C ASP A 47 4.24 -18.35 -6.42
N GLN A 48 3.02 -17.79 -6.50
CA GLN A 48 2.66 -16.76 -7.48
C GLN A 48 2.49 -15.39 -6.82
N VAL A 49 2.77 -14.30 -7.55
CA VAL A 49 2.52 -12.94 -7.05
C VAL A 49 1.02 -12.67 -6.97
N GLU A 50 0.28 -13.26 -7.90
CA GLU A 50 -1.17 -13.23 -7.99
C GLU A 50 -1.83 -13.74 -6.70
N ASP A 51 -1.28 -14.78 -6.06
CA ASP A 51 -1.78 -15.28 -4.78
C ASP A 51 -1.82 -14.17 -3.71
N ALA A 52 -0.76 -13.36 -3.62
CA ALA A 52 -0.70 -12.23 -2.70
C ALA A 52 -1.67 -11.10 -3.10
N ILE A 53 -1.87 -10.88 -4.40
CA ILE A 53 -2.79 -9.86 -4.92
C ILE A 53 -4.24 -10.26 -4.63
N GLU A 54 -4.64 -11.49 -4.97
CA GLU A 54 -5.99 -12.00 -4.74
C GLU A 54 -6.30 -12.07 -3.24
N ALA A 55 -5.33 -12.47 -2.41
CA ALA A 55 -5.46 -12.37 -0.97
C ALA A 55 -5.71 -10.93 -0.52
N SER A 56 -4.99 -9.96 -1.08
CA SER A 56 -5.13 -8.55 -0.72
C SER A 56 -6.50 -7.99 -1.08
N ILE A 57 -7.01 -8.32 -2.27
CA ILE A 57 -8.34 -7.92 -2.72
C ILE A 57 -9.41 -8.55 -1.81
N GLU A 58 -9.32 -9.85 -1.53
CA GLU A 58 -10.30 -10.53 -0.67
C GLU A 58 -10.23 -10.04 0.79
N MET A 59 -9.05 -9.73 1.32
CA MET A 59 -8.89 -9.13 2.65
C MET A 59 -9.64 -7.80 2.77
N LEU A 60 -9.61 -6.96 1.72
CA LEU A 60 -10.35 -5.70 1.69
C LEU A 60 -11.87 -5.92 1.63
N HIS A 61 -12.35 -6.90 0.88
CA HIS A 61 -13.77 -7.27 0.85
C HIS A 61 -14.26 -7.79 2.22
N VAL A 62 -13.51 -8.72 2.82
CA VAL A 62 -13.81 -9.24 4.17
C VAL A 62 -13.80 -8.12 5.21
N LEU A 63 -12.87 -7.17 5.09
CA LEU A 63 -12.83 -6.00 5.96
C LEU A 63 -14.04 -5.07 5.76
N ALA A 64 -14.51 -4.90 4.51
CA ALA A 64 -15.70 -4.11 4.22
C ALA A 64 -16.95 -4.71 4.88
N GLU A 65 -17.14 -6.03 4.81
CA GLU A 65 -18.22 -6.74 5.52
C GLU A 65 -18.09 -6.58 7.03
N PHE A 66 -16.88 -6.75 7.56
CA PHE A 66 -16.62 -6.56 8.99
C PHE A 66 -16.93 -5.13 9.45
N ASN A 67 -16.56 -4.13 8.64
CA ASN A 67 -16.86 -2.72 8.92
C ASN A 67 -18.36 -2.42 8.87
N ALA A 68 -19.12 -3.05 7.97
CA ALA A 68 -20.57 -2.89 7.94
C ALA A 68 -21.20 -3.39 9.25
N LEU A 69 -20.77 -4.55 9.76
CA LEU A 69 -21.22 -5.06 11.06
C LEU A 69 -20.80 -4.15 12.22
N ARG A 70 -19.58 -3.62 12.20
CA ARG A 70 -19.11 -2.67 13.23
C ARG A 70 -19.96 -1.40 13.25
N GLN A 71 -20.34 -0.88 12.09
CA GLN A 71 -21.19 0.29 12.00
C GLN A 71 -22.59 0.08 12.60
N THR A 72 -23.21 -1.09 12.39
CA THR A 72 -24.52 -1.38 13.02
C THR A 72 -24.42 -1.46 14.55
N GLN A 73 -23.21 -1.71 15.07
CA GLN A 73 -22.90 -1.71 16.51
C GLN A 73 -22.42 -0.35 17.03
N GLY A 74 -22.42 0.70 16.19
CA GLY A 74 -21.93 2.03 16.57
C GLY A 74 -20.41 2.13 16.74
N LEU A 75 -19.66 1.16 16.22
CA LEU A 75 -18.20 1.12 16.30
C LEU A 75 -17.56 1.76 15.06
N SER A 76 -16.40 2.38 15.25
CA SER A 76 -15.61 2.96 14.17
C SER A 76 -15.15 1.91 13.16
N GLN A 77 -15.10 2.32 11.88
CA GLN A 77 -14.51 1.53 10.80
C GLN A 77 -13.00 1.37 10.98
N ILE A 78 -12.49 0.31 10.38
CA ILE A 78 -11.08 -0.05 10.32
C ILE A 78 -10.60 0.14 8.90
N HIS A 79 -9.40 0.67 8.75
CA HIS A 79 -8.72 0.78 7.48
C HIS A 79 -7.40 0.03 7.58
N ILE A 80 -7.03 -0.68 6.52
CA ILE A 80 -5.77 -1.40 6.43
C ILE A 80 -4.99 -0.91 5.21
N GLY A 81 -3.67 -0.86 5.35
CA GLY A 81 -2.73 -0.73 4.26
C GLY A 81 -2.08 -2.08 3.99
N ILE A 82 -1.85 -2.39 2.71
CA ILE A 82 -1.18 -3.62 2.30
C ILE A 82 -0.01 -3.25 1.39
N GLY A 83 1.20 -3.68 1.77
CA GLY A 83 2.43 -3.51 0.99
C GLY A 83 2.91 -4.84 0.43
N LEU A 84 3.05 -4.93 -0.90
CA LEU A 84 3.43 -6.15 -1.60
C LEU A 84 4.79 -5.99 -2.29
N HIS A 85 5.67 -6.97 -2.05
CA HIS A 85 6.99 -7.02 -2.67
C HIS A 85 7.43 -8.48 -2.90
N THR A 86 8.29 -8.68 -3.88
CA THR A 86 8.86 -9.99 -4.21
C THR A 86 10.37 -9.93 -4.12
N GLY A 87 10.96 -10.82 -3.33
CA GLY A 87 12.40 -10.97 -3.24
C GLY A 87 12.76 -12.29 -2.57
N THR A 88 14.06 -12.59 -2.54
CA THR A 88 14.56 -13.80 -1.89
C THR A 88 14.38 -13.69 -0.38
N VAL A 89 13.79 -14.70 0.24
CA VAL A 89 13.60 -14.77 1.69
C VAL A 89 14.34 -15.98 2.26
N MET A 90 14.93 -15.82 3.43
CA MET A 90 15.48 -16.93 4.20
C MET A 90 14.57 -17.20 5.40
N LEU A 91 13.99 -18.40 5.43
CA LEU A 91 13.26 -18.94 6.57
C LEU A 91 14.22 -19.74 7.43
N GLY A 92 14.28 -19.44 8.71
CA GLY A 92 15.14 -20.15 9.65
C GLY A 92 14.65 -20.01 11.09
N THR A 93 15.24 -20.81 11.97
CA THR A 93 15.00 -20.69 13.41
C THR A 93 16.15 -19.91 14.04
N ILE A 94 15.83 -18.85 14.77
CA ILE A 94 16.80 -18.00 15.46
C ILE A 94 16.42 -17.92 16.93
N GLY A 95 17.41 -17.98 17.80
CA GLY A 95 17.17 -17.98 19.22
C GLY A 95 18.38 -18.41 20.04
N GLU A 96 18.14 -18.54 21.33
CA GLU A 96 19.07 -19.14 22.28
C GLU A 96 18.44 -20.39 22.89
N GLU A 97 19.21 -21.11 23.71
CA GLU A 97 18.86 -22.42 24.27
C GLU A 97 17.45 -22.49 24.90
N GLN A 98 16.97 -21.40 25.51
CA GLN A 98 15.68 -21.33 26.18
C GLN A 98 14.57 -20.69 25.33
N ARG A 99 14.89 -20.11 24.17
CA ARG A 99 13.93 -19.43 23.32
C ARG A 99 14.34 -19.47 21.86
N MET A 100 13.67 -20.32 21.10
CA MET A 100 13.77 -20.43 19.65
C MET A 100 12.52 -19.87 18.98
N GLU A 101 12.68 -19.07 17.92
CA GLU A 101 11.59 -18.53 17.11
C GLU A 101 11.87 -18.80 15.62
N SER A 102 10.87 -19.28 14.89
CA SER A 102 10.94 -19.27 13.42
C SER A 102 10.78 -17.84 12.94
N THR A 103 11.69 -17.37 12.10
CA THR A 103 11.63 -16.02 11.57
C THR A 103 12.11 -15.98 10.13
N VAL A 104 11.59 -14.99 9.41
CA VAL A 104 12.09 -14.63 8.09
C VAL A 104 13.07 -13.48 8.24
N ILE A 105 14.24 -13.61 7.61
CA ILE A 105 15.19 -12.51 7.45
C ILE A 105 15.33 -12.23 5.97
N SER A 106 14.98 -11.00 5.57
CA SER A 106 15.21 -10.53 4.21
C SER A 106 15.11 -9.01 4.10
N ASP A 107 15.86 -8.44 3.16
CA ASP A 107 15.61 -7.09 2.69
C ASP A 107 14.21 -6.94 2.06
N ALA A 108 13.66 -8.02 1.51
CA ALA A 108 12.34 -8.06 0.90
C ALA A 108 11.22 -7.78 1.91
N VAL A 109 11.31 -8.32 3.14
CA VAL A 109 10.28 -8.10 4.17
C VAL A 109 10.30 -6.66 4.68
N ASN A 110 11.49 -6.07 4.80
CA ASN A 110 11.65 -4.66 5.17
C ASN A 110 11.05 -3.73 4.11
N LEU A 111 11.23 -4.09 2.84
CA LEU A 111 10.66 -3.34 1.73
C LEU A 111 9.13 -3.45 1.67
N ALA A 112 8.56 -4.64 1.86
CA ALA A 112 7.11 -4.83 1.94
C ALA A 112 6.48 -3.97 3.06
N SER A 113 7.07 -3.98 4.26
CA SER A 113 6.62 -3.14 5.38
C SER A 113 6.71 -1.64 5.07
N ARG A 114 7.73 -1.20 4.34
CA ARG A 114 7.81 0.21 3.91
C ARG A 114 6.76 0.58 2.88
N LEU A 115 6.46 -0.31 1.93
CA LEU A 115 5.36 -0.11 0.98
C LEU A 115 4.01 -0.03 1.69
N GLU A 116 3.80 -0.83 2.73
CA GLU A 116 2.63 -0.73 3.61
C GLU A 116 2.57 0.66 4.24
N GLY A 117 3.66 1.17 4.83
CA GLY A 117 3.68 2.52 5.40
C GLY A 117 3.33 3.64 4.40
N LEU A 118 3.60 3.44 3.10
CA LEU A 118 3.27 4.40 2.04
C LEU A 118 1.79 4.45 1.69
N THR A 119 1.03 3.40 2.00
CA THR A 119 -0.42 3.33 1.74
C THR A 119 -1.14 4.54 2.34
N LYS A 120 -0.84 4.86 3.60
CA LYS A 120 -1.39 6.01 4.32
C LYS A 120 -1.06 7.33 3.62
N ARG A 121 0.13 7.46 3.06
CA ARG A 121 0.57 8.67 2.37
C ARG A 121 -0.22 8.89 1.08
N TYR A 122 -0.28 7.87 0.24
CA TYR A 122 -0.94 7.92 -1.06
C TYR A 122 -2.48 7.80 -0.95
N GLY A 123 -2.98 7.34 0.20
CA GLY A 123 -4.40 7.00 0.35
C GLY A 123 -4.78 5.77 -0.48
N ALA A 124 -3.82 4.87 -0.71
CA ALA A 124 -3.99 3.61 -1.40
C ALA A 124 -4.26 2.50 -0.38
N SER A 125 -5.09 1.52 -0.72
CA SER A 125 -5.27 0.33 0.14
C SER A 125 -4.20 -0.73 -0.12
N VAL A 126 -3.77 -0.90 -1.38
CA VAL A 126 -2.70 -1.83 -1.77
C VAL A 126 -1.63 -1.09 -2.57
N ILE A 127 -0.37 -1.22 -2.14
CA ILE A 127 0.79 -0.77 -2.90
C ILE A 127 1.68 -1.97 -3.20
N ILE A 128 1.97 -2.19 -4.48
CA ILE A 128 2.88 -3.22 -4.97
C ILE A 128 4.13 -2.58 -5.57
N SER A 129 5.30 -3.13 -5.29
CA SER A 129 6.54 -2.71 -5.96
C SER A 129 6.50 -3.06 -7.45
N GLU A 130 7.15 -2.27 -8.29
CA GLU A 130 7.33 -2.58 -9.73
C GLU A 130 7.96 -3.95 -9.96
N GLN A 131 8.91 -4.37 -9.11
CA GLN A 131 9.53 -5.70 -9.22
C GLN A 131 8.52 -6.85 -9.04
N ALA A 132 7.55 -6.69 -8.14
CA ALA A 132 6.48 -7.66 -7.97
C ALA A 132 5.45 -7.54 -9.10
N PHE A 133 5.07 -6.32 -9.46
CA PHE A 133 4.11 -6.05 -10.54
C PHE A 133 4.54 -6.63 -11.90
N THR A 134 5.82 -6.54 -12.23
CA THR A 134 6.38 -7.08 -13.49
C THR A 134 6.42 -8.61 -13.55
N ARG A 135 6.15 -9.30 -12.44
CA ARG A 135 6.05 -10.77 -12.39
C ARG A 135 4.63 -11.29 -12.61
N ILE A 136 3.64 -10.41 -12.65
CA ILE A 136 2.25 -10.79 -12.91
C ILE A 136 2.15 -11.26 -14.36
N ALA A 137 1.53 -12.43 -14.59
CA ALA A 137 1.37 -13.01 -15.92
C ALA A 137 0.39 -12.23 -16.79
N HIS A 138 -0.71 -11.76 -16.18
CA HIS A 138 -1.80 -11.03 -16.84
C HIS A 138 -2.09 -9.69 -16.14
N PRO A 139 -1.17 -8.72 -16.19
CA PRO A 139 -1.32 -7.45 -15.50
C PRO A 139 -2.54 -6.64 -15.98
N GLU A 140 -3.03 -6.89 -17.19
CA GLU A 140 -4.22 -6.28 -17.78
C GLU A 140 -5.54 -6.62 -17.07
N HIS A 141 -5.55 -7.67 -16.23
CA HIS A 141 -6.71 -8.02 -15.43
C HIS A 141 -6.87 -7.16 -14.17
N TYR A 142 -5.85 -6.38 -13.82
CA TYR A 142 -5.81 -5.58 -12.60
C TYR A 142 -5.94 -4.09 -12.91
N HIS A 143 -6.72 -3.40 -12.10
CA HIS A 143 -6.82 -1.96 -12.11
C HIS A 143 -5.69 -1.38 -11.26
N VAL A 144 -4.75 -0.75 -11.95
CA VAL A 144 -3.55 -0.20 -11.33
C VAL A 144 -3.28 1.22 -11.77
N ARG A 145 -2.48 1.94 -10.97
CA ARG A 145 -1.88 3.20 -11.39
C ARG A 145 -0.51 3.39 -10.78
N PHE A 146 0.41 3.95 -11.56
CA PHE A 146 1.76 4.23 -11.07
C PHE A 146 1.72 5.33 -10.00
N LEU A 147 2.45 5.16 -8.90
CA LEU A 147 2.55 6.15 -7.81
C LEU A 147 3.86 6.94 -7.85
N GLY A 148 4.79 6.59 -8.74
CA GLY A 148 6.08 7.25 -8.83
C GLY A 148 7.25 6.43 -8.27
N LYS A 149 8.41 7.08 -8.29
CA LYS A 149 9.66 6.55 -7.76
C LYS A 149 9.90 7.07 -6.36
N ILE A 150 10.25 6.18 -5.45
CA ILE A 150 10.38 6.44 -4.03
C ILE A 150 11.77 6.03 -3.59
N GLN A 151 12.52 6.93 -2.96
CA GLN A 151 13.78 6.59 -2.32
C GLN A 151 13.55 6.38 -0.83
N LEU A 152 13.85 5.17 -0.40
CA LEU A 152 13.66 4.79 0.99
C LEU A 152 14.85 5.26 1.83
N LYS A 153 14.58 5.75 3.03
CA LYS A 153 15.59 6.21 3.97
C LYS A 153 16.68 5.16 4.18
N GLY A 154 17.93 5.63 4.18
CA GLY A 154 19.10 4.79 4.44
C GLY A 154 19.47 3.80 3.35
N LYS A 155 18.73 3.75 2.22
CA LYS A 155 19.10 2.97 1.04
C LYS A 155 19.25 3.88 -0.17
N ARG A 156 20.25 3.58 -1.02
CA ARG A 156 20.40 4.23 -2.34
C ARG A 156 19.31 3.81 -3.32
N GLU A 157 18.65 2.69 -3.04
CA GLU A 157 17.70 2.05 -3.93
C GLU A 157 16.42 2.87 -4.05
N ILE A 158 16.08 3.16 -5.31
CA ILE A 158 14.87 3.84 -5.73
C ILE A 158 13.90 2.77 -6.18
N ILE A 159 12.68 2.81 -5.64
CA ILE A 159 11.68 1.79 -5.89
C ILE A 159 10.46 2.46 -6.46
N SER A 160 10.04 1.94 -7.60
CA SER A 160 8.80 2.28 -8.26
C SER A 160 7.64 1.62 -7.53
N ALA A 161 6.64 2.40 -7.15
CA ALA A 161 5.44 1.92 -6.49
C ALA A 161 4.24 1.99 -7.44
N VAL A 162 3.40 0.97 -7.39
CA VAL A 162 2.15 0.88 -8.15
C VAL A 162 1.02 0.69 -7.13
N GLU A 163 -0.05 1.45 -7.28
CA GLU A 163 -1.27 1.21 -6.54
C GLU A 163 -2.12 0.17 -7.27
N LEU A 164 -2.61 -0.82 -6.53
CA LEU A 164 -3.64 -1.75 -6.98
C LEU A 164 -4.93 -1.40 -6.24
N TYR A 165 -5.99 -1.13 -6.98
CA TYR A 165 -7.25 -0.61 -6.41
C TYR A 165 -8.47 -1.48 -6.76
N ASP A 166 -8.25 -2.75 -7.08
CA ASP A 166 -9.34 -3.70 -7.33
C ASP A 166 -10.20 -4.02 -6.10
N GLY A 167 -9.60 -3.99 -4.91
CA GLY A 167 -10.30 -4.19 -3.64
C GLY A 167 -10.91 -2.91 -3.03
N ASP A 168 -10.84 -1.78 -3.74
CA ASP A 168 -11.51 -0.55 -3.30
C ASP A 168 -13.04 -0.68 -3.44
N PRO A 169 -13.83 0.00 -2.58
CA PRO A 169 -15.28 0.08 -2.78
C PRO A 169 -15.64 0.63 -4.17
N GLU A 170 -16.71 0.12 -4.77
CA GLU A 170 -17.12 0.45 -6.15
C GLU A 170 -17.21 1.98 -6.45
N PRO A 171 -17.74 2.84 -5.55
CA PRO A 171 -17.72 4.29 -5.79
C PRO A 171 -16.32 4.89 -5.87
N VAL A 172 -15.35 4.33 -5.15
CA VAL A 172 -13.95 4.78 -5.18
C VAL A 172 -13.24 4.25 -6.43
N LYS A 173 -13.42 2.96 -6.73
CA LYS A 173 -12.85 2.31 -7.91
C LYS A 173 -13.30 2.99 -9.21
N SER A 174 -14.61 3.21 -9.38
CA SER A 174 -15.17 3.88 -10.55
C SER A 174 -14.64 5.30 -10.78
N LEU A 175 -14.47 6.09 -9.70
CA LEU A 175 -13.87 7.44 -9.77
C LEU A 175 -12.39 7.41 -10.16
N LYS A 176 -11.63 6.40 -9.71
CA LYS A 176 -10.23 6.19 -10.14
C LYS A 176 -10.18 5.82 -11.62
N ILE A 177 -11.03 4.88 -12.07
CA ILE A 177 -11.13 4.50 -13.49
C ILE A 177 -11.43 5.73 -14.36
N GLN A 178 -12.43 6.53 -13.96
CA GLN A 178 -12.83 7.74 -14.71
C GLN A 178 -11.70 8.76 -14.85
N THR A 179 -10.82 8.86 -13.85
CA THR A 179 -9.74 9.86 -13.81
C THR A 179 -8.37 9.31 -14.21
N THR A 180 -8.24 8.02 -14.50
CA THR A 180 -6.96 7.33 -14.73
C THR A 180 -6.15 7.99 -15.85
N THR A 181 -6.78 8.32 -16.98
CA THR A 181 -6.06 8.95 -18.11
C THR A 181 -5.46 10.31 -17.75
N ASP A 182 -6.22 11.18 -17.06
CA ASP A 182 -5.72 12.50 -16.66
C ASP A 182 -4.65 12.36 -15.57
N PHE A 183 -4.83 11.41 -14.64
CA PHE A 183 -3.86 11.11 -13.59
C PHE A 183 -2.50 10.67 -14.16
N GLU A 184 -2.50 9.70 -15.08
CA GLU A 184 -1.28 9.20 -15.72
C GLU A 184 -0.57 10.28 -16.53
N ARG A 185 -1.32 11.10 -17.28
CA ARG A 185 -0.75 12.23 -18.01
C ARG A 185 -0.15 13.25 -17.04
N GLY A 186 -0.83 13.52 -15.93
CA GLY A 186 -0.33 14.40 -14.87
C GLY A 186 1.01 13.93 -14.33
N LEU A 187 1.16 12.63 -14.08
CA LEU A 187 2.44 12.04 -13.69
C LEU A 187 3.51 12.16 -14.76
N ARG A 188 3.19 11.90 -16.04
CA ARG A 188 4.16 12.06 -17.14
C ARG A 188 4.72 13.48 -17.19
N HIS A 189 3.85 14.49 -17.13
CA HIS A 189 4.27 15.90 -17.07
C HIS A 189 5.09 16.21 -15.80
N TYR A 190 4.66 15.68 -14.64
CA TYR A 190 5.37 15.86 -13.37
C TYR A 190 6.82 15.35 -13.45
N PHE A 191 7.03 14.13 -13.96
CA PHE A 191 8.37 13.57 -14.13
C PHE A 191 9.17 14.23 -15.26
N ALA A 192 8.50 14.85 -16.23
CA ALA A 192 9.12 15.68 -17.27
C ALA A 192 9.48 17.10 -16.80
N LYS A 193 9.20 17.46 -15.53
CA LYS A 193 9.37 18.81 -14.94
C LYS A 193 8.46 19.87 -15.56
N GLU A 194 7.40 19.45 -16.23
CA GLU A 194 6.34 20.28 -16.82
C GLU A 194 5.25 20.49 -15.75
N PHE A 195 5.61 21.20 -14.67
CA PHE A 195 4.78 21.25 -13.47
C PHE A 195 3.44 21.94 -13.68
N VAL A 196 3.35 22.90 -14.62
CA VAL A 196 2.12 23.64 -14.90
C VAL A 196 1.08 22.71 -15.51
N GLU A 197 1.50 21.95 -16.52
CA GLU A 197 0.71 20.94 -17.20
C GLU A 197 0.29 19.83 -16.22
N ALA A 198 1.23 19.37 -15.37
CA ALA A 198 0.95 18.41 -14.32
C ALA A 198 -0.14 18.91 -13.35
N ALA A 199 0.00 20.14 -12.84
CA ALA A 199 -0.95 20.74 -11.90
C ALA A 199 -2.35 20.87 -12.52
N VAL A 200 -2.46 21.29 -13.78
CA VAL A 200 -3.74 21.37 -14.51
C VAL A 200 -4.43 20.01 -14.57
N LEU A 201 -3.69 18.94 -14.84
CA LEU A 201 -4.23 17.58 -14.93
C LEU A 201 -4.64 17.04 -13.56
N PHE A 202 -3.83 17.23 -12.52
CA PHE A 202 -4.23 16.82 -11.17
C PHE A 202 -5.45 17.59 -10.64
N GLN A 203 -5.61 18.87 -11.00
CA GLN A 203 -6.84 19.60 -10.71
C GLN A 203 -8.05 19.01 -11.43
N LYS A 204 -7.92 18.53 -12.68
CA LYS A 204 -9.01 17.82 -13.37
C LYS A 204 -9.38 16.52 -12.65
N VAL A 205 -8.38 15.75 -12.22
CA VAL A 205 -8.61 14.55 -11.39
C VAL A 205 -9.40 14.92 -10.14
N LEU A 206 -8.98 15.94 -9.40
CA LEU A 206 -9.63 16.36 -8.15
C LEU A 206 -11.02 16.99 -8.34
N LYS A 207 -11.35 17.52 -9.53
CA LYS A 207 -12.72 17.96 -9.85
C LYS A 207 -13.70 16.80 -9.93
N VAL A 208 -13.24 15.62 -10.35
CA VAL A 208 -14.04 14.40 -10.46
C VAL A 208 -13.95 13.57 -9.17
N ASN A 209 -12.73 13.34 -8.68
CA ASN A 209 -12.42 12.60 -7.47
C ASN A 209 -11.74 13.51 -6.43
N PHE A 210 -12.52 14.35 -5.75
CA PHE A 210 -11.98 15.33 -4.79
C PHE A 210 -11.26 14.69 -3.59
N ARG A 211 -11.50 13.40 -3.32
CA ARG A 211 -10.89 12.64 -2.22
C ARG A 211 -9.59 11.93 -2.63
N ASP A 212 -9.18 12.03 -3.89
CA ASP A 212 -7.94 11.42 -4.35
C ASP A 212 -6.71 12.06 -3.69
N LYS A 213 -6.21 11.39 -2.66
CA LYS A 213 -5.09 11.87 -1.86
C LYS A 213 -3.79 11.88 -2.67
N THR A 214 -3.62 10.94 -3.60
CA THR A 214 -2.43 10.91 -4.45
C THR A 214 -2.44 12.06 -5.45
N ALA A 215 -3.56 12.33 -6.12
CA ALA A 215 -3.65 13.47 -7.03
C ALA A 215 -3.41 14.80 -6.30
N ARG A 216 -3.94 14.95 -5.08
CA ARG A 216 -3.67 16.12 -4.24
C ARG A 216 -2.20 16.27 -3.88
N LEU A 217 -1.56 15.18 -3.46
CA LEU A 217 -0.13 15.16 -3.14
C LEU A 217 0.71 15.65 -4.32
N PHE A 218 0.45 15.16 -5.52
CA PHE A 218 1.20 15.59 -6.71
C PHE A 218 0.87 17.01 -7.15
N LEU A 219 -0.37 17.48 -6.98
CA LEU A 219 -0.74 18.87 -7.22
C LEU A 219 0.03 19.84 -6.30
N GLU A 220 0.01 19.57 -5.00
CA GLU A 220 0.72 20.38 -4.00
C GLU A 220 2.22 20.44 -4.31
N ARG A 221 2.82 19.29 -4.64
CA ARG A 221 4.23 19.21 -5.04
C ARG A 221 4.53 19.95 -6.33
N ALA A 222 3.70 19.80 -7.36
CA ALA A 222 3.90 20.50 -8.61
C ALA A 222 3.93 22.01 -8.36
N ALA A 223 3.04 22.53 -7.50
CA ALA A 223 3.03 23.94 -7.12
C ALA A 223 4.28 24.36 -6.34
N GLU A 224 4.76 23.55 -5.38
CA GLU A 224 6.01 23.82 -4.64
C GLU A 224 7.23 23.84 -5.58
N LEU A 225 7.30 22.91 -6.52
CA LEU A 225 8.42 22.73 -7.44
C LEU A 225 8.47 23.80 -8.54
N MET A 226 7.36 24.48 -8.85
CA MET A 226 7.35 25.63 -9.77
C MET A 226 8.18 26.81 -9.27
N VAL A 227 8.26 26.98 -7.94
CA VAL A 227 8.93 28.13 -7.31
C VAL A 227 10.32 27.78 -6.77
N GLN A 228 10.65 26.49 -6.69
CA GLN A 228 11.95 26.01 -6.24
C GLN A 228 12.92 25.83 -7.41
N ASN A 229 14.20 26.12 -7.18
CA ASN A 229 15.25 25.83 -8.17
C ASN A 229 15.66 24.35 -8.05
N ILE A 230 15.14 23.51 -8.93
CA ILE A 230 15.34 22.06 -8.87
C ILE A 230 16.63 21.69 -9.61
N PRO A 231 17.52 20.88 -9.01
CA PRO A 231 18.70 20.39 -9.70
C PRO A 231 18.35 19.63 -10.99
N ASN A 232 19.22 19.72 -12.00
CA ASN A 232 19.07 18.93 -13.22
C ASN A 232 19.02 17.42 -12.95
N THR A 233 19.71 16.98 -11.88
CA THR A 233 19.77 15.60 -11.38
C THR A 233 18.52 15.12 -10.65
N TRP A 234 17.51 15.97 -10.45
CA TRP A 234 16.26 15.56 -9.81
C TRP A 234 15.51 14.54 -10.68
N GLN A 235 15.16 13.40 -10.07
CA GLN A 235 14.56 12.26 -10.76
C GLN A 235 13.07 12.08 -10.44
N GLY A 236 12.40 13.09 -9.87
CA GLY A 236 11.05 12.92 -9.33
C GLY A 236 10.98 12.05 -8.07
N VAL A 237 12.15 11.73 -7.52
CA VAL A 237 12.32 10.82 -6.41
C VAL A 237 12.21 11.58 -5.11
N GLU A 238 11.37 11.07 -4.24
CA GLU A 238 11.25 11.58 -2.90
C GLU A 238 12.18 10.83 -1.94
N ALA A 239 12.98 11.55 -1.17
CA ALA A 239 13.59 11.02 0.04
C ALA A 239 12.53 11.04 1.15
N ILE A 240 12.09 9.86 1.59
CA ILE A 240 11.10 9.77 2.67
C ILE A 240 11.83 9.76 4.01
N GLU A 241 11.58 10.75 4.85
CA GLU A 241 12.03 10.74 6.24
C GLU A 241 11.04 9.92 7.08
N ASP A 242 11.51 8.86 7.74
CA ASP A 242 10.73 8.19 8.79
C ASP A 242 10.42 9.21 9.90
N LYS A 243 9.14 9.35 10.24
CA LYS A 243 8.70 9.92 11.52
C LYS A 243 8.78 8.84 12.59
#